data_AF-X1LFQ3-F1
#
_entry.id   AF-X1LFQ3-F1
#
_cell.length_a   1.000
_cell.length_b   1.000
_cell.length_c   1.000
_cell.angle_alpha   90.00
_cell.angle_beta   90.00
_cell.angle_gamma   90.00
#
_symmetry.space_group_name_H-M   'P 1'
#
loop_
_entity.id
_entity.type
_entity.pdbx_description
1 polymer ?
#
loop_
_entity_poly.entity_id
_entity_poly.type
_entity_poly.pdbx_seq_one_letter_code
_entity_poly.pdbx_strand_id
1 'polypeptide(L)'
;YLIAGEAFDWLLLAERLCEAVDGLLPDDEQTTLLFYGKPPLDLTIEEFKELIGSSKYHQYLNYFYGITTEEALIEAVQDEARKERRTLGLNKEHDYDNEAYRRIYGATKAVLLKRFRHEKGCPQLKSISLTELKEFTYWLFKYRLNHCDKARVASDTKKALDQLKSNGFPGNLVKPLADDF
;
A
#
# COMPACT_ATOMS: atom_id res chain seq x y z
N TYR A 1 -12.46 2.60 5.74
CA TYR A 1 -11.43 1.81 6.44
C TYR A 1 -11.36 0.37 5.94
N LEU A 2 -12.46 -0.33 5.62
CA LEU A 2 -12.38 -1.65 4.98
C LEU A 2 -12.46 -1.54 3.45
N ILE A 3 -11.37 -1.86 2.76
CA ILE A 3 -11.23 -1.81 1.30
C ILE A 3 -11.60 -3.18 0.71
N ALA A 4 -12.50 -3.17 -0.28
CA ALA A 4 -13.01 -4.37 -0.97
C ALA A 4 -13.57 -5.46 -0.03
N GLY A 5 -13.92 -5.13 1.23
CA GLY A 5 -14.33 -6.10 2.24
C GLY A 5 -13.19 -6.94 2.84
N GLU A 6 -11.96 -6.80 2.36
CA GLU A 6 -10.85 -7.73 2.63
C GLU A 6 -9.63 -7.07 3.30
N ALA A 7 -9.38 -5.78 3.02
CA ALA A 7 -8.18 -5.06 3.48
C ALA A 7 -8.55 -3.94 4.46
N PHE A 8 -8.06 -4.02 5.70
CA PHE A 8 -8.40 -3.10 6.78
C PHE A 8 -7.32 -2.03 6.98
N ASP A 9 -7.67 -0.80 6.62
CA ASP A 9 -6.94 0.42 6.92
C ASP A 9 -7.18 0.84 8.38
N TRP A 10 -6.32 0.35 9.27
CA TRP A 10 -6.45 0.59 10.71
C TRP A 10 -6.13 2.03 11.10
N LEU A 11 -5.21 2.70 10.39
CA LEU A 11 -4.87 4.11 10.64
C LEU A 11 -6.02 5.03 10.30
N LEU A 12 -6.71 4.79 9.18
CA LEU A 12 -7.93 5.55 8.84
C LEU A 12 -9.05 5.33 9.86
N LEU A 13 -9.12 4.16 10.50
CA LEU A 13 -10.05 3.98 11.62
C LEU A 13 -9.59 4.75 12.86
N ALA A 14 -8.30 4.70 13.18
CA ALA A 14 -7.72 5.42 14.31
C ALA A 14 -7.92 6.94 14.18
N GLU A 15 -7.67 7.51 13.00
CA GLU A 15 -7.92 8.92 12.68
C GLU A 15 -9.36 9.32 13.02
N ARG A 16 -10.34 8.57 12.49
CA ARG A 16 -11.78 8.83 12.74
C ARG A 16 -12.16 8.70 14.20
N LEU A 17 -11.53 7.77 14.93
CA LEU A 17 -11.77 7.63 16.36
C LEU A 17 -11.22 8.83 17.12
N CYS A 18 -9.99 9.26 16.82
CA CYS A 18 -9.39 10.44 17.43
C CYS A 18 -10.19 11.71 17.13
N GLU A 19 -10.67 11.89 15.89
CA GLU A 19 -11.58 12.99 15.53
C GLU A 19 -12.89 12.96 16.32
N ALA A 20 -13.44 11.77 16.58
CA ALA A 20 -14.68 11.62 17.33
C ALA A 20 -14.55 11.97 18.83
N VAL A 21 -13.33 11.88 19.37
CA VAL A 21 -13.00 12.22 20.76
C VAL A 21 -12.06 13.42 20.85
N ASP A 22 -12.12 14.31 19.87
CA ASP A 22 -11.22 15.46 19.73
C ASP A 22 -11.14 16.29 21.03
N GLY A 23 -9.92 16.69 21.39
CA GLY A 23 -9.60 17.40 22.64
C GLY A 23 -9.57 16.54 23.91
N LEU A 24 -9.82 15.23 23.84
CA LEU A 24 -9.71 14.31 24.98
C LEU A 24 -8.40 13.50 25.01
N LEU A 25 -7.63 13.53 23.93
CA LEU A 25 -6.36 12.81 23.79
C LEU A 25 -5.18 13.80 23.78
N PRO A 26 -4.01 13.42 24.30
CA PRO A 26 -2.80 14.22 24.16
C PRO A 26 -2.42 14.39 22.67
N ASP A 27 -2.18 15.62 22.24
CA ASP A 27 -1.85 15.96 20.85
C ASP A 27 -0.59 15.22 20.34
N ASP A 28 0.39 15.00 21.22
CA ASP A 28 1.64 14.31 20.91
C ASP A 28 1.43 12.81 20.68
N GLU A 29 0.58 12.17 21.47
CA GLU A 29 0.19 10.77 21.28
C GLU A 29 -0.63 10.58 20.00
N GLN A 30 -1.59 11.48 19.74
CA GLN A 30 -2.38 11.44 18.51
C GLN A 30 -1.50 11.64 17.26
N THR A 31 -0.61 12.64 17.28
CA THR A 31 0.35 12.87 16.20
C THR A 31 1.24 11.64 16.02
N THR A 32 1.71 11.06 17.12
CA THR A 32 2.59 9.89 17.07
C THR A 32 1.89 8.66 16.48
N LEU A 33 0.63 8.46 16.81
CA LEU A 33 -0.18 7.38 16.27
C LEU A 33 -0.47 7.57 14.78
N LEU A 34 -0.96 8.75 14.39
CA LEU A 34 -1.47 8.98 13.03
C LEU A 34 -0.35 9.15 12.00
N PHE A 35 0.77 9.77 12.36
CA PHE A 35 1.88 10.01 11.44
C PHE A 35 2.98 8.95 11.53
N TYR A 36 3.22 8.39 12.72
CA TYR A 36 4.27 7.40 12.93
C TYR A 36 3.75 5.99 13.15
N GLY A 37 2.43 5.76 13.08
CA GLY A 37 1.84 4.43 13.27
C GLY A 37 2.19 3.80 14.63
N LYS A 38 2.62 4.61 15.60
CA LYS A 38 3.11 4.14 16.89
C LYS A 38 1.99 4.28 17.91
N PRO A 39 1.42 3.18 18.42
CA PRO A 39 0.42 3.25 19.48
C PRO A 39 0.99 3.88 20.76
N PRO A 40 0.12 4.49 21.59
CA PRO A 40 0.52 5.05 22.88
C PRO A 40 1.00 3.98 23.87
N LEU A 41 0.58 2.73 23.65
CA LEU A 41 1.06 1.56 24.37
C LEU A 41 2.21 0.91 23.60
N ASP A 42 3.27 0.50 24.29
CA ASP A 42 4.31 -0.33 23.69
C ASP A 42 3.77 -1.77 23.54
N LEU A 43 3.37 -2.13 22.32
CA LEU A 43 2.72 -3.41 22.01
C LEU A 43 3.62 -4.26 21.12
N THR A 44 3.75 -5.53 21.48
CA THR A 44 4.29 -6.56 20.59
C THR A 44 3.30 -6.90 19.47
N ILE A 45 3.78 -7.58 18.41
CA ILE A 45 2.94 -8.01 17.29
C ILE A 45 1.88 -9.01 17.77
N GLU A 46 2.26 -9.89 18.70
CA GLU A 46 1.40 -10.89 19.32
C GLU A 46 0.28 -10.23 20.12
N GLU A 47 0.60 -9.29 21.00
CA GLU A 47 -0.39 -8.53 21.77
C GLU A 47 -1.33 -7.74 20.87
N PHE A 48 -0.79 -7.09 19.84
CA PHE A 48 -1.61 -6.38 18.86
C PHE A 48 -2.59 -7.32 18.15
N LYS A 49 -2.12 -8.49 17.70
CA LYS A 49 -2.95 -9.52 17.05
C LYS A 49 -4.04 -10.06 17.98
N GLU A 50 -3.72 -10.27 19.26
CA GLU A 50 -4.69 -10.71 20.25
C GLU A 50 -5.78 -9.65 20.49
N LEU A 51 -5.39 -8.39 20.62
CA LEU A 51 -6.31 -7.27 20.89
C LEU A 51 -7.30 -7.03 19.74
N ILE A 52 -6.82 -7.02 18.48
CA ILE A 52 -7.71 -6.78 17.33
C ILE A 52 -8.44 -8.04 16.87
N GLY A 53 -7.95 -9.22 17.26
CA GLY A 53 -8.45 -10.52 16.88
C GLY A 53 -7.95 -10.99 15.50
N SER A 54 -7.91 -12.31 15.33
CA SER A 54 -7.32 -12.98 14.17
C SER A 54 -7.90 -12.54 12.81
N SER A 55 -9.23 -12.34 12.74
CA SER A 55 -9.90 -11.90 11.52
C SER A 55 -9.46 -10.49 11.10
N LYS A 56 -9.43 -9.53 12.06
CA LYS A 56 -8.99 -8.16 11.78
C LYS A 56 -7.51 -8.07 11.50
N TYR A 57 -6.71 -8.89 12.17
CA TYR A 57 -5.28 -9.00 11.88
C TYR A 57 -5.02 -9.49 10.47
N HIS A 58 -5.76 -10.48 9.99
CA HIS A 58 -5.66 -10.90 8.59
C HIS A 58 -6.06 -9.78 7.61
N GLN A 59 -7.14 -9.06 7.89
CA GLN A 59 -7.54 -7.91 7.07
C GLN A 59 -6.49 -6.80 7.10
N TYR A 60 -5.84 -6.57 8.25
CA TYR A 60 -4.75 -5.63 8.38
C TYR A 60 -3.55 -6.03 7.52
N LEU A 61 -3.14 -7.30 7.54
CA LEU A 61 -2.08 -7.81 6.67
C LEU A 61 -2.43 -7.66 5.18
N ASN A 62 -3.71 -7.88 4.82
CA ASN A 62 -4.17 -7.63 3.45
C ASN A 62 -4.02 -6.16 3.03
N TYR A 63 -4.23 -5.22 3.95
CA TYR A 63 -3.98 -3.80 3.69
C TYR A 63 -2.47 -3.52 3.54
N PHE A 64 -1.66 -4.01 4.47
CA PHE A 64 -0.22 -3.77 4.46
C PHE A 64 0.45 -4.32 3.20
N TYR A 65 0.22 -5.60 2.87
CA TYR A 65 0.82 -6.21 1.68
C TYR A 65 0.10 -5.84 0.39
N GLY A 66 -1.23 -5.73 0.43
CA GLY A 66 -2.03 -5.52 -0.76
C GLY A 66 -2.16 -4.07 -1.21
N ILE A 67 -1.88 -3.11 -0.32
CA ILE A 67 -1.97 -1.68 -0.64
C ILE A 67 -0.64 -0.99 -0.34
N THR A 68 -0.20 -0.97 0.92
CA THR A 68 1.00 -0.20 1.30
C THR A 68 2.25 -0.69 0.57
N THR A 69 2.46 -2.00 0.55
CA THR A 69 3.60 -2.62 -0.14
C THR A 69 3.46 -2.49 -1.65
N GLU A 70 2.26 -2.61 -2.21
CA GLU A 70 2.03 -2.46 -3.64
C GLU A 70 2.26 -1.02 -4.12
N GLU A 71 1.88 -0.01 -3.33
CA GLU A 71 2.19 1.40 -3.59
C GLU A 71 3.71 1.65 -3.57
N ALA A 72 4.41 1.12 -2.57
CA ALA A 72 5.87 1.23 -2.48
C ALA A 72 6.60 0.52 -3.64
N LEU A 73 6.07 -0.61 -4.12
CA LEU A 73 6.59 -1.28 -5.31
C LEU A 73 6.50 -0.37 -6.54
N ILE A 74 5.32 0.23 -6.76
CA ILE A 74 5.08 1.13 -7.89
C ILE A 74 6.05 2.32 -7.80
N GLU A 75 6.19 2.93 -6.61
CA GLU A 75 7.10 4.04 -6.37
C GLU A 75 8.56 3.66 -6.66
N ALA A 76 9.03 2.52 -6.15
CA ALA A 76 10.39 2.04 -6.36
C ALA A 76 10.72 1.89 -7.86
N VAL A 77 9.81 1.29 -8.62
CA VAL A 77 10.00 1.07 -10.06
C VAL A 77 9.84 2.36 -10.86
N GLN A 78 8.95 3.28 -10.45
CA GLN A 78 8.88 4.63 -11.03
C GLN A 78 10.20 5.38 -10.85
N ASP A 79 10.80 5.28 -9.67
CA ASP A 79 12.06 5.91 -9.34
C ASP A 79 13.24 5.33 -10.13
N GLU A 80 13.28 4.01 -10.34
CA GLU A 80 14.22 3.34 -11.25
C GLU A 80 14.09 3.88 -12.68
N ALA A 81 12.87 3.86 -13.23
CA ALA A 81 12.58 4.34 -14.58
C ALA A 81 12.94 5.82 -14.77
N ARG A 82 12.69 6.65 -13.75
CA ARG A 82 13.07 8.07 -13.72
C ARG A 82 14.59 8.23 -13.76
N LYS A 83 15.33 7.46 -12.95
CA LYS A 83 16.81 7.51 -12.89
C LYS A 83 17.43 7.08 -14.23
N GLU A 84 16.94 6.01 -14.84
CA GLU A 84 17.41 5.51 -16.14
C GLU A 84 17.18 6.51 -17.28
N ARG A 85 16.04 7.20 -17.30
CA ARG A 85 15.78 8.20 -18.37
C ARG A 85 16.57 9.48 -18.19
N ARG A 86 16.84 9.88 -16.94
CA ARG A 86 17.74 11.00 -16.65
C ARG A 86 19.15 10.73 -17.15
N THR A 87 19.67 9.51 -17.01
CA THR A 87 20.99 9.16 -17.55
C THR A 87 21.01 9.13 -19.09
N LEU A 88 19.87 8.87 -19.74
CA LEU A 88 19.71 8.89 -21.20
C LEU A 88 19.35 10.26 -21.80
N GLY A 89 19.17 11.31 -20.98
CA GLY A 89 18.79 12.65 -21.46
C GLY A 89 17.36 12.78 -22.00
N LEU A 90 16.49 11.80 -21.73
CA LEU A 90 15.11 11.75 -22.22
C LEU A 90 14.14 12.37 -21.20
N ASN A 91 13.95 13.69 -21.25
CA ASN A 91 13.17 14.47 -20.26
C ASN A 91 11.65 14.56 -20.54
N LYS A 92 10.96 13.46 -20.86
CA LYS A 92 9.48 13.46 -20.92
C LYS A 92 8.91 12.97 -19.59
N GLU A 93 8.39 13.89 -18.78
CA GLU A 93 7.94 13.64 -17.40
C GLU A 93 6.75 12.67 -17.27
N HIS A 94 5.89 12.55 -18.27
CA HIS A 94 4.62 11.82 -18.15
C HIS A 94 4.66 10.32 -18.50
N ASP A 95 5.83 9.78 -18.82
CA ASP A 95 5.96 8.41 -19.31
C ASP A 95 6.52 7.42 -18.26
N TYR A 96 6.95 7.93 -17.10
CA TYR A 96 7.47 7.07 -16.02
C TYR A 96 6.37 6.22 -15.35
N ASP A 97 5.18 6.79 -15.15
CA ASP A 97 4.05 6.07 -14.55
C ASP A 97 3.63 4.89 -15.41
N ASN A 98 3.53 5.09 -16.72
CA ASN A 98 3.16 4.01 -17.62
C ASN A 98 4.27 2.96 -17.73
N GLU A 99 5.53 3.37 -17.65
CA GLU A 99 6.67 2.46 -17.66
C GLU A 99 6.70 1.55 -16.43
N ALA A 100 6.51 2.09 -15.22
CA ALA A 100 6.48 1.29 -14.01
C ALA A 100 5.37 0.23 -14.04
N TYR A 101 4.17 0.62 -14.46
CA TYR A 101 3.04 -0.31 -14.59
C TYR A 101 3.29 -1.38 -15.65
N ARG A 102 3.94 -1.02 -16.77
CA ARG A 102 4.36 -2.02 -17.79
C ARG A 102 5.38 -2.99 -17.22
N ARG A 103 6.38 -2.50 -16.48
CA ARG A 103 7.40 -3.34 -15.86
C ARG A 103 6.79 -4.31 -14.86
N ILE A 104 5.91 -3.85 -13.98
CA ILE A 104 5.33 -4.67 -12.90
C ILE A 104 4.21 -5.60 -13.41
N TYR A 105 3.29 -5.10 -14.24
CA TYR A 105 2.05 -5.80 -14.60
C TYR A 105 1.92 -6.16 -16.08
N GLY A 106 2.86 -5.73 -16.93
CA GLY A 106 2.82 -5.96 -18.38
C GLY A 106 1.85 -5.06 -19.15
N ALA A 107 1.24 -4.06 -18.52
CA ALA A 107 0.27 -3.15 -19.15
C ALA A 107 0.34 -1.75 -18.52
N THR A 108 -0.19 -0.74 -19.23
CA THR A 108 -0.25 0.64 -18.70
C THR A 108 -1.31 0.76 -17.59
N LYS A 109 -1.15 1.78 -16.73
CA LYS A 109 -2.12 2.10 -15.67
C LYS A 109 -3.53 2.27 -16.23
N ALA A 110 -3.69 2.96 -17.36
CA ALA A 110 -4.99 3.17 -18.01
C ALA A 110 -5.65 1.87 -18.47
N VAL A 111 -4.89 0.92 -19.02
CA VAL A 111 -5.40 -0.38 -19.45
C VAL A 111 -5.85 -1.21 -18.25
N LEU A 112 -5.05 -1.25 -17.18
CA LEU A 112 -5.38 -1.98 -15.96
C LEU A 112 -6.58 -1.36 -15.24
N LEU A 113 -6.65 -0.03 -15.14
CA LEU A 113 -7.78 0.66 -14.52
C LEU A 113 -9.08 0.39 -15.29
N LYS A 114 -9.02 0.35 -16.62
CA LYS A 114 -10.18 -0.02 -17.45
C LYS A 114 -10.66 -1.45 -17.16
N ARG A 115 -9.73 -2.40 -16.99
CA ARG A 115 -10.05 -3.80 -16.62
C ARG A 115 -10.68 -3.88 -15.23
N PHE A 116 -10.06 -3.26 -14.23
CA PHE A 116 -10.59 -3.18 -12.87
C PHE A 116 -12.03 -2.66 -12.84
N ARG A 117 -12.30 -1.53 -13.49
CA ARG A 117 -13.66 -0.94 -13.55
C ARG A 117 -14.65 -1.84 -14.27
N HIS A 118 -14.22 -2.52 -15.32
CA HIS A 118 -15.06 -3.48 -16.04
C HIS A 118 -15.44 -4.67 -15.14
N GLU A 119 -14.47 -5.25 -14.41
CA GLU A 119 -14.72 -6.35 -13.48
C GLU A 119 -15.60 -5.93 -12.30
N LYS A 120 -15.44 -4.69 -11.80
CA LYS A 120 -16.25 -4.14 -10.72
C LYS A 120 -17.67 -3.72 -11.17
N GLY A 121 -17.92 -3.65 -12.48
CA GLY A 121 -19.18 -3.12 -13.02
C GLY A 121 -19.34 -1.60 -12.84
N CYS A 122 -18.23 -0.86 -12.72
CA CYS A 122 -18.25 0.60 -12.52
C CYS A 122 -18.19 1.38 -13.85
N PRO A 123 -18.78 2.59 -13.90
CA PRO A 123 -18.66 3.48 -15.04
C PRO A 123 -17.20 3.90 -15.31
N GLN A 124 -16.85 4.07 -16.59
CA GLN A 124 -15.52 4.53 -17.01
C GLN A 124 -15.42 6.06 -16.90
N LEU A 125 -15.28 6.57 -15.68
CA LEU A 125 -15.18 8.00 -15.39
C LEU A 125 -13.77 8.56 -15.67
N LYS A 126 -13.66 9.87 -15.88
CA LYS A 126 -12.35 10.52 -16.06
C LYS A 126 -11.59 10.74 -14.74
N SER A 127 -12.31 10.89 -13.64
CA SER A 127 -11.75 11.01 -12.29
C SER A 127 -11.68 9.65 -11.60
N ILE A 128 -10.87 9.56 -10.55
CA ILE A 128 -10.77 8.42 -9.64
C ILE A 128 -10.83 8.97 -8.21
N SER A 129 -11.67 8.39 -7.35
CA SER A 129 -11.71 8.78 -5.93
C SER A 129 -10.56 8.14 -5.17
N LEU A 130 -10.19 8.66 -3.99
CA LEU A 130 -9.15 8.05 -3.16
C LEU A 130 -9.51 6.61 -2.78
N THR A 131 -10.78 6.34 -2.46
CA THR A 131 -11.27 4.99 -2.16
C THR A 131 -11.14 4.07 -3.37
N GLU A 132 -11.56 4.54 -4.55
CA GLU A 132 -11.44 3.76 -5.79
C GLU A 132 -9.97 3.48 -6.14
N LEU A 133 -9.08 4.44 -5.89
CA LEU A 133 -7.64 4.26 -6.07
C LEU A 133 -7.10 3.16 -5.15
N LYS A 134 -7.48 3.15 -3.86
CA LYS A 134 -7.07 2.10 -2.91
C LYS A 134 -7.61 0.73 -3.29
N GLU A 135 -8.86 0.64 -3.74
CA GLU A 135 -9.43 -0.61 -4.27
C GLU A 135 -8.72 -1.07 -5.56
N PHE A 136 -8.36 -0.14 -6.44
CA PHE A 136 -7.60 -0.43 -7.64
C PHE A 136 -6.20 -0.94 -7.31
N THR A 137 -5.48 -0.32 -6.37
CA THR A 137 -4.19 -0.81 -5.86
C THR A 137 -4.31 -2.23 -5.30
N TYR A 138 -5.34 -2.48 -4.47
CA TYR A 138 -5.56 -3.82 -3.93
C TYR A 138 -5.89 -4.85 -5.02
N TRP A 139 -6.62 -4.44 -6.06
CA TRP A 139 -6.85 -5.27 -7.24
C TRP A 139 -5.55 -5.55 -8.00
N LEU A 140 -4.63 -4.58 -8.14
CA LEU A 140 -3.33 -4.79 -8.78
C LEU A 140 -2.48 -5.81 -8.04
N PHE A 141 -2.47 -5.78 -6.70
CA PHE A 141 -1.82 -6.80 -5.89
C PHE A 141 -2.37 -8.19 -6.21
N LYS A 142 -3.70 -8.37 -6.21
CA LYS A 142 -4.34 -9.64 -6.57
C LYS A 142 -4.03 -10.05 -8.02
N TYR A 143 -4.03 -9.09 -8.93
CA TYR A 143 -3.65 -9.32 -10.33
C TYR A 143 -2.21 -9.85 -10.43
N ARG A 144 -1.25 -9.24 -9.72
CA ARG A 144 0.16 -9.66 -9.69
C ARG A 144 0.32 -11.06 -9.12
N LEU A 145 -0.35 -11.37 -8.02
CA LEU A 145 -0.33 -12.72 -7.43
C LEU A 145 -0.81 -13.80 -8.40
N ASN A 146 -1.80 -13.49 -9.24
CA ASN A 146 -2.41 -14.44 -10.16
C ASN A 146 -1.67 -14.57 -11.50
N HIS A 147 -0.93 -13.54 -11.92
CA HIS A 147 -0.34 -13.47 -13.28
C HIS A 147 1.20 -13.49 -13.31
N CYS A 148 1.87 -13.30 -12.17
CA CYS A 148 3.33 -13.41 -12.06
C CYS A 148 3.74 -14.74 -11.44
N ASP A 149 4.93 -15.22 -11.78
CA ASP A 149 5.52 -16.37 -11.10
C ASP A 149 5.88 -16.03 -9.64
N LYS A 150 6.01 -17.08 -8.82
CA LYS A 150 6.25 -16.93 -7.38
C LYS A 150 7.58 -16.24 -7.06
N ALA A 151 8.62 -16.47 -7.86
CA ALA A 151 9.93 -15.88 -7.63
C ALA A 151 9.89 -14.37 -7.86
N ARG A 152 9.23 -13.95 -8.94
CA ARG A 152 8.97 -12.55 -9.24
C ARG A 152 8.14 -11.87 -8.16
N VAL A 153 7.05 -12.51 -7.70
CA VAL A 153 6.22 -11.97 -6.61
C VAL A 153 7.06 -11.73 -5.35
N ALA A 154 7.91 -12.69 -4.96
CA ALA A 154 8.78 -12.55 -3.79
C ALA A 154 9.82 -11.43 -3.97
N SER A 155 10.46 -11.36 -5.14
CA SER A 155 11.44 -10.32 -5.47
C SER A 155 10.82 -8.91 -5.45
N ASP A 156 9.64 -8.75 -6.03
CA ASP A 156 8.91 -7.48 -6.06
C ASP A 156 8.49 -7.07 -4.64
N THR A 157 7.96 -8.00 -3.84
CA THR A 157 7.62 -7.75 -2.44
C THR A 157 8.85 -7.34 -1.63
N LYS A 158 10.01 -7.99 -1.84
CA LYS A 158 11.27 -7.59 -1.19
C LYS A 158 11.68 -6.17 -1.58
N LYS A 159 11.67 -5.83 -2.87
CA LYS A 159 11.97 -4.49 -3.37
C LYS A 159 11.08 -3.44 -2.69
N ALA A 160 9.79 -3.70 -2.59
CA ALA A 160 8.84 -2.79 -1.96
C ALA A 160 9.11 -2.60 -0.46
N LEU A 161 9.42 -3.68 0.27
CA LEU A 161 9.79 -3.60 1.69
C LEU A 161 11.09 -2.80 1.89
N ASP A 162 12.08 -2.96 1.01
CA ASP A 162 13.32 -2.20 1.06
C ASP A 162 13.09 -0.71 0.74
N GLN A 163 12.17 -0.40 -0.17
CA GLN A 163 11.73 0.97 -0.45
C GLN A 163 11.05 1.61 0.76
N LEU A 164 10.14 0.89 1.43
CA LEU A 164 9.48 1.38 2.65
C LEU A 164 10.50 1.67 3.76
N LYS A 165 11.48 0.78 3.96
CA LYS A 165 12.57 1.00 4.92
C LYS A 165 13.38 2.25 4.59
N SER A 166 13.69 2.46 3.31
CA SER A 166 14.47 3.61 2.85
C SER A 166 13.73 4.94 2.98
N ASN A 167 12.41 4.93 2.80
CA ASN A 167 11.55 6.11 2.91
C ASN A 167 11.17 6.45 4.37
N GLY A 168 11.73 5.74 5.35
CA GLY A 168 11.44 5.97 6.77
C GLY A 168 10.03 5.57 7.18
N PHE A 169 9.41 4.60 6.47
CA PHE A 169 8.12 4.07 6.87
C PHE A 169 8.23 3.57 8.31
N PRO A 170 7.45 4.11 9.24
CA PRO A 170 7.58 3.83 10.65
C PRO A 170 6.91 2.48 10.93
N GLY A 171 7.60 1.40 10.55
CA GLY A 171 7.15 0.00 10.66
C GLY A 171 7.14 -0.50 12.11
N ASN A 172 6.51 0.25 13.03
CA ASN A 172 6.57 -0.08 14.46
C ASN A 172 5.51 -1.10 14.89
N LEU A 173 4.42 -1.28 14.13
CA LEU A 173 3.47 -2.39 14.35
C LEU A 173 3.71 -3.62 13.47
N VAL A 174 4.53 -3.45 12.43
CA VAL A 174 5.03 -4.54 11.57
C VAL A 174 6.50 -4.24 11.35
N LYS A 175 7.35 -4.68 12.29
CA LYS A 175 8.66 -5.17 11.83
C LYS A 175 8.31 -6.31 10.87
N PRO A 176 8.64 -6.20 9.58
CA PRO A 176 8.22 -7.22 8.64
C PRO A 176 8.84 -8.53 9.08
N LEU A 177 8.07 -9.62 8.95
CA LEU A 177 8.49 -11.03 8.93
C LEU A 177 9.56 -11.32 7.84
N ALA A 178 10.32 -10.31 7.42
CA ALA A 178 11.40 -10.37 6.45
C ALA A 178 12.65 -11.05 7.03
N ASP A 179 12.66 -11.38 8.32
CA ASP A 179 13.72 -12.19 8.93
C ASP A 179 13.44 -13.71 8.81
N ASP A 180 12.28 -14.13 8.31
CA ASP A 180 11.86 -15.54 8.18
C ASP A 180 11.66 -16.02 6.71
N PHE A 181 12.16 -15.28 5.71
CA PHE A 181 12.17 -15.71 4.29
C PHE A 181 13.58 -15.73 3.69
#